data_AF-A0A524MZ29-F1
#
_entry.id   AF-A0A524MZ29-F1
#
_cell.length_a   1.000
_cell.length_b   1.000
_cell.length_c   1.000
_cell.angle_alpha   90.00
_cell.angle_beta   90.00
_cell.angle_gamma   90.00
#
_symmetry.space_group_name_H-M   'P 1'
#
loop_
_entity.id
_entity.type
_entity.pdbx_description
1 polymer ?
#
loop_
_entity_poly.entity_id
_entity_poly.type
_entity_poly.pdbx_seq_one_letter_code
_entity_poly.pdbx_strand_id
1 'polypeptide(L)'
;MMGEVYKPGEDSYLLQRYVEKLVGGTVLDMGTGSGIQAVSAALKEDVQCVLAVDINPAALIEAEKRAITNDVKRKIYFRLSDLFSAIDTCFDWIIFNTPYLPSEGETDEASWAGGETGGEVIKRFLRDASNHLTKKGSILMIYSSLSGLSDEDFNGYRFELLEERGLFFEKIFCVRLSPS
;
A
#
# COMPACT_ATOMS: atom_id res chain seq x y z
N MET A 1 13.89 -14.08 -11.38
CA MET A 1 12.65 -14.83 -11.70
C MET A 1 11.49 -13.84 -11.57
N MET A 2 10.42 -13.94 -12.36
CA MET A 2 9.22 -13.13 -12.09
C MET A 2 8.54 -13.72 -10.86
N GLY A 3 8.49 -12.98 -9.75
CA GLY A 3 7.85 -13.44 -8.51
C GLY A 3 6.33 -13.50 -8.63
N GLU A 4 5.67 -14.26 -7.77
CA GLU A 4 4.21 -14.38 -7.76
C GLU A 4 3.53 -13.06 -7.40
N VAL A 5 2.44 -12.73 -8.09
CA VAL A 5 1.64 -11.52 -7.81
C VAL A 5 0.54 -11.86 -6.82
N TYR A 6 0.43 -11.04 -5.78
CA TYR A 6 -0.62 -11.17 -4.77
C TYR A 6 -2.01 -11.05 -5.39
N LYS A 7 -2.87 -12.06 -5.14
CA LYS A 7 -4.28 -12.02 -5.55
C LYS A 7 -5.10 -11.31 -4.48
N PRO A 8 -5.96 -10.34 -4.84
CA PRO A 8 -6.78 -9.62 -3.87
C PRO A 8 -7.54 -10.54 -2.90
N GLY A 9 -7.29 -10.34 -1.60
CA GLY A 9 -7.97 -10.99 -0.49
C GLY A 9 -8.87 -10.04 0.29
N GLU A 10 -9.33 -10.48 1.46
CA GLU A 10 -10.22 -9.69 2.33
C GLU A 10 -9.61 -8.34 2.77
N ASP A 11 -8.30 -8.33 3.03
CA ASP A 11 -7.46 -7.15 3.30
C ASP A 11 -7.50 -6.12 2.16
N SER A 12 -7.38 -6.60 0.93
CA SER A 12 -7.40 -5.79 -0.28
C SER A 12 -8.76 -5.13 -0.47
N TYR A 13 -9.84 -5.89 -0.27
CA TYR A 13 -11.19 -5.35 -0.37
C TYR A 13 -11.55 -4.42 0.80
N LEU A 14 -11.02 -4.68 1.99
CA LEU A 14 -11.15 -3.76 3.13
C LEU A 14 -10.51 -2.41 2.82
N LEU A 15 -9.26 -2.41 2.34
CA LEU A 15 -8.55 -1.20 1.96
C LEU A 15 -9.26 -0.45 0.81
N GLN A 16 -9.69 -1.19 -0.21
CA GLN A 16 -10.37 -0.65 -1.39
C GLN A 16 -11.60 0.19 -1.00
N ARG A 17 -12.41 -0.28 -0.05
CA ARG A 17 -13.58 0.47 0.46
C ARG A 17 -13.20 1.84 1.02
N TYR A 18 -12.03 1.97 1.64
CA TYR A 18 -11.56 3.24 2.18
C TYR A 18 -10.84 4.09 1.13
N VAL A 19 -10.19 3.48 0.14
CA VAL A 19 -9.70 4.18 -1.05
C VAL A 19 -10.86 4.91 -1.74
N GLU A 20 -11.95 4.18 -2.01
CA GLU A 20 -13.15 4.71 -2.67
C GLU A 20 -13.79 5.85 -1.86
N LYS A 21 -13.74 5.80 -0.52
CA LYS A 21 -14.34 6.82 0.36
C LYS A 21 -13.47 8.06 0.56
N LEU A 22 -12.16 7.91 0.73
CA LEU A 22 -11.31 8.95 1.32
C LEU A 22 -10.28 9.54 0.36
N VAL A 23 -9.75 8.73 -0.57
CA VAL A 23 -8.59 9.13 -1.39
C VAL A 23 -8.98 10.13 -2.46
N GLY A 24 -8.14 11.14 -2.70
CA GLY A 24 -8.31 12.17 -3.73
C GLY A 24 -6.98 12.84 -4.08
N GLY A 25 -6.95 13.74 -5.06
CA GLY A 25 -5.75 14.48 -5.44
C GLY A 25 -4.69 13.62 -6.13
N THR A 26 -3.43 13.76 -5.73
CA THR A 26 -2.29 12.96 -6.21
C THR A 26 -2.06 11.75 -5.31
N VAL A 27 -1.95 10.56 -5.91
CA VAL A 27 -1.95 9.30 -5.15
C VAL A 27 -0.72 8.46 -5.47
N LEU A 28 -0.13 7.87 -4.43
CA LEU A 28 0.86 6.79 -4.54
C LEU A 28 0.21 5.49 -4.08
N ASP A 29 0.24 4.46 -4.92
CA ASP A 29 -0.10 3.08 -4.54
C ASP A 29 1.19 2.29 -4.33
N MET A 30 1.57 2.10 -3.05
CA MET A 30 2.79 1.43 -2.62
C MET A 30 2.58 -0.08 -2.60
N GLY A 31 3.44 -0.83 -3.30
CA GLY A 31 3.27 -2.28 -3.44
C GLY A 31 1.98 -2.61 -4.20
N THR A 32 1.83 -2.04 -5.40
CA THR A 32 0.56 -2.04 -6.14
C THR A 32 0.00 -3.45 -6.41
N GLY A 33 0.85 -4.48 -6.46
CA GLY A 33 0.44 -5.88 -6.63
C GLY A 33 -0.43 -6.04 -7.88
N SER A 34 -1.66 -6.55 -7.68
CA SER A 34 -2.64 -6.71 -8.77
C SER A 34 -3.15 -5.39 -9.37
N GLY A 35 -2.83 -4.23 -8.78
CA GLY A 35 -3.30 -2.90 -9.18
C GLY A 35 -4.69 -2.53 -8.71
N ILE A 36 -5.30 -3.32 -7.81
CA ILE A 36 -6.68 -3.09 -7.35
C ILE A 36 -6.85 -1.71 -6.70
N GLN A 37 -5.89 -1.27 -5.88
CA GLN A 37 -5.98 0.03 -5.19
C GLN A 37 -5.73 1.19 -6.15
N ALA A 38 -4.68 1.10 -6.99
CA ALA A 38 -4.41 2.10 -8.02
C ALA A 38 -5.61 2.31 -8.96
N VAL A 39 -6.27 1.23 -9.40
CA VAL A 39 -7.45 1.32 -10.27
C VAL A 39 -8.64 1.91 -9.54
N SER A 40 -8.92 1.48 -8.30
CA SER A 40 -10.01 2.08 -7.51
C SER A 40 -9.80 3.57 -7.24
N ALA A 41 -8.57 4.00 -6.97
CA ALA A 41 -8.24 5.41 -6.84
C ALA A 41 -8.46 6.16 -8.17
N ALA A 42 -7.93 5.62 -9.28
CA ALA A 42 -8.02 6.29 -10.58
C ALA A 42 -9.45 6.43 -11.13
N LEU A 43 -10.36 5.54 -10.73
CA LEU A 43 -11.79 5.63 -11.06
C LEU A 43 -12.48 6.84 -10.42
N LYS A 44 -11.91 7.43 -9.37
CA LYS A 44 -12.47 8.61 -8.72
C LYS A 44 -12.24 9.88 -9.54
N GLU A 45 -13.24 10.77 -9.54
CA GLU A 45 -13.18 12.04 -10.28
C GLU A 45 -12.20 13.03 -9.67
N ASP A 46 -12.10 13.06 -8.33
CA ASP A 46 -11.22 13.95 -7.57
C ASP A 46 -9.77 13.47 -7.50
N VAL A 47 -9.46 12.27 -8.04
CA VAL A 47 -8.08 11.79 -8.24
C VAL A 47 -7.54 12.29 -9.58
N GLN A 48 -6.44 13.05 -9.49
CA GLN A 48 -5.75 13.66 -10.62
C GLN A 48 -4.85 12.65 -11.35
N CYS A 49 -4.03 11.93 -10.59
CA CYS A 49 -3.16 10.88 -11.09
C CYS A 49 -2.77 9.91 -9.97
N VAL A 50 -2.37 8.71 -10.38
CA VAL A 50 -1.85 7.66 -9.50
C VAL A 50 -0.46 7.27 -9.99
N LEU A 51 0.53 7.25 -9.09
CA LEU A 51 1.77 6.52 -9.28
C LEU A 51 1.63 5.15 -8.57
N ALA A 52 1.66 4.07 -9.33
CA ALA A 52 1.64 2.71 -8.83
C ALA A 52 3.06 2.14 -8.85
N VAL A 53 3.56 1.72 -7.70
CA VAL A 53 4.92 1.20 -7.56
C VAL A 53 4.94 -0.19 -6.98
N ASP A 54 5.89 -1.00 -7.43
CA ASP A 54 6.14 -2.33 -6.88
C ASP A 54 7.61 -2.69 -7.07
N ILE A 55 8.12 -3.57 -6.20
CA ILE A 55 9.45 -4.17 -6.37
C ILE A 55 9.41 -5.35 -7.35
N ASN A 56 8.23 -5.97 -7.53
CA ASN A 56 8.01 -7.05 -8.46
C ASN A 56 7.59 -6.51 -9.85
N PRO A 57 8.40 -6.68 -10.91
CA PRO A 57 8.03 -6.23 -12.26
C PRO A 57 6.78 -6.96 -12.81
N ALA A 58 6.48 -8.18 -12.35
CA ALA A 58 5.27 -8.90 -12.76
C ALA A 58 3.99 -8.23 -12.23
N ALA A 59 4.03 -7.67 -11.01
CA ALA A 59 2.93 -6.93 -10.41
C ALA A 59 2.60 -5.69 -11.26
N LEU A 60 3.63 -4.94 -11.70
CA LEU A 60 3.42 -3.77 -12.57
C LEU A 60 2.73 -4.14 -13.90
N ILE A 61 3.11 -5.27 -14.51
CA ILE A 61 2.47 -5.76 -15.73
C ILE A 61 1.00 -6.13 -15.48
N GLU A 62 0.70 -6.79 -14.36
CA GLU A 62 -0.68 -7.14 -14.00
C GLU A 62 -1.53 -5.90 -13.70
N ALA A 63 -0.99 -4.97 -12.91
CA ALA A 63 -1.65 -3.71 -12.58
C ALA A 63 -1.92 -2.86 -13.83
N GLU A 64 -0.98 -2.81 -14.79
CA GLU A 64 -1.16 -2.14 -16.07
C GLU A 64 -2.29 -2.78 -16.90
N LYS A 65 -2.35 -4.12 -16.98
CA LYS A 65 -3.45 -4.81 -17.65
C LYS A 65 -4.80 -4.49 -16.99
N ARG A 66 -4.87 -4.48 -15.66
CA ARG A 66 -6.10 -4.11 -14.94
C ARG A 66 -6.51 -2.67 -15.25
N ALA A 67 -5.55 -1.74 -15.30
CA ALA A 67 -5.82 -0.35 -15.63
C ALA A 67 -6.34 -0.15 -17.05
N ILE A 68 -5.86 -0.94 -18.02
CA ILE A 68 -6.36 -0.94 -19.40
C ILE A 68 -7.79 -1.48 -19.44
N THR A 69 -8.07 -2.61 -18.80
CA THR A 69 -9.41 -3.22 -18.79
C THR A 69 -10.47 -2.32 -18.14
N ASN A 70 -10.08 -1.44 -17.22
CA ASN A 70 -10.97 -0.49 -16.55
C ASN A 70 -10.95 0.93 -17.18
N ASP A 71 -10.30 1.13 -18.34
CA ASP A 71 -10.15 2.41 -19.04
C ASP A 71 -9.59 3.58 -18.19
N VAL A 72 -8.74 3.25 -17.20
CA VAL A 72 -8.08 4.25 -16.33
C VAL A 72 -6.58 4.39 -16.59
N LYS A 73 -6.04 3.66 -17.58
CA LYS A 73 -4.59 3.64 -17.86
C LYS A 73 -3.96 5.03 -18.05
N ARG A 74 -4.72 6.00 -18.58
CA ARG A 74 -4.26 7.38 -18.78
C ARG A 74 -4.00 8.14 -17.48
N LYS A 75 -4.58 7.72 -16.36
CA LYS A 75 -4.39 8.33 -15.03
C LYS A 75 -3.32 7.64 -14.19
N ILE A 76 -2.82 6.46 -14.61
CA ILE A 76 -1.91 5.64 -13.81
C ILE A 76 -0.54 5.49 -14.46
N TYR A 77 0.49 5.88 -13.71
CA TYR A 77 1.90 5.68 -14.03
C TYR A 77 2.43 4.49 -13.24
N PHE A 78 3.23 3.64 -13.88
CA PHE A 78 3.81 2.44 -13.25
C PHE A 78 5.32 2.61 -13.13
N ARG A 79 5.88 2.26 -11.96
CA ARG A 79 7.33 2.40 -11.71
C ARG A 79 7.85 1.26 -10.83
N LEU A 80 8.93 0.63 -11.27
CA LEU A 80 9.68 -0.33 -10.44
C LEU A 80 10.39 0.44 -9.32
N SER A 81 10.12 0.09 -8.06
CA SER A 81 10.68 0.77 -6.89
C SER A 81 10.73 -0.18 -5.69
N ASP A 82 11.84 -0.19 -4.96
CA ASP A 82 11.86 -0.67 -3.58
C ASP A 82 11.44 0.49 -2.67
N LEU A 83 10.22 0.42 -2.13
CA LEU A 83 9.59 1.51 -1.38
C LEU A 83 9.75 2.86 -2.11
N PHE A 84 10.40 3.84 -1.48
CA PHE A 84 10.58 5.19 -2.00
C PHE A 84 11.84 5.40 -2.86
N SER A 85 12.65 4.36 -3.10
CA SER A 85 13.96 4.47 -3.78
C SER A 85 13.92 5.13 -5.16
N ALA A 86 12.80 5.01 -5.89
CA ALA A 86 12.60 5.64 -7.20
C ALA A 86 11.54 6.75 -7.18
N ILE A 87 11.30 7.38 -6.02
CA ILE A 87 10.23 8.37 -5.81
C ILE A 87 10.83 9.67 -5.27
N ASP A 88 10.59 10.77 -5.97
CA ASP A 88 11.11 12.11 -5.67
C ASP A 88 10.00 13.16 -5.51
N THR A 89 8.74 12.72 -5.51
CA THR A 89 7.56 13.59 -5.41
C THR A 89 6.77 13.34 -4.13
N CYS A 90 5.94 14.32 -3.75
CA CYS A 90 4.98 14.22 -2.65
C CYS A 90 3.57 13.93 -3.18
N PHE A 91 2.76 13.26 -2.36
CA PHE A 91 1.40 12.84 -2.67
C PHE A 91 0.40 13.29 -1.61
N ASP A 92 -0.84 13.54 -2.03
CA ASP A 92 -1.95 13.80 -1.11
C ASP A 92 -2.39 12.51 -0.40
N TRP A 93 -2.25 11.37 -1.07
CA TRP A 93 -2.48 10.07 -0.46
C TRP A 93 -1.39 9.07 -0.81
N ILE A 94 -0.94 8.31 0.19
CA ILE A 94 -0.17 7.08 0.00
C ILE A 94 -1.05 5.93 0.45
N ILE A 95 -1.31 4.97 -0.42
CA ILE A 95 -2.06 3.75 -0.13
C ILE A 95 -1.04 2.62 0.03
N PHE A 96 -1.15 1.80 1.07
CA PHE A 96 -0.26 0.66 1.24
C PHE A 96 -1.00 -0.54 1.87
N ASN A 97 -1.26 -1.57 1.05
CA ASN A 97 -1.57 -2.89 1.61
C ASN A 97 -0.25 -3.58 1.95
N THR A 98 0.11 -3.60 3.23
CA THR A 98 1.48 -3.97 3.62
C THR A 98 1.74 -5.47 3.47
N PRO A 99 2.99 -5.90 3.21
CA PRO A 99 3.38 -7.28 3.47
C PRO A 99 3.57 -7.45 4.98
N TYR A 100 2.59 -8.04 5.66
CA TYR A 100 2.50 -8.08 7.13
C TYR A 100 2.72 -9.46 7.75
N LEU A 101 3.00 -10.50 6.95
CA LEU A 101 3.21 -11.86 7.43
C LEU A 101 4.71 -12.16 7.60
N PRO A 102 5.15 -12.85 8.67
CA PRO A 102 6.51 -13.34 8.80
C PRO A 102 6.90 -14.27 7.66
N SER A 103 8.17 -14.25 7.24
CA SER A 103 8.70 -15.22 6.27
C SER A 103 8.89 -16.60 6.92
N GLU A 104 8.19 -17.63 6.43
CA GLU A 104 8.43 -19.03 6.82
C GLU A 104 9.57 -19.66 5.96
N GLY A 105 10.83 -19.27 6.22
CA GLY A 105 12.02 -19.93 5.64
C GLY A 105 12.49 -19.46 4.25
N GLU A 106 13.54 -20.12 3.71
CA GLU A 106 14.42 -19.72 2.58
C GLU A 106 13.75 -19.46 1.21
N THR A 107 12.43 -19.44 1.11
CA THR A 107 11.69 -19.05 -0.11
C THR A 107 11.18 -17.62 -0.01
N ASP A 108 12.11 -16.68 -0.07
CA ASP A 108 11.96 -15.21 -0.03
C ASP A 108 11.21 -14.59 -1.24
N GLU A 109 10.27 -15.31 -1.88
CA GLU A 109 9.63 -14.86 -3.13
C GLU A 109 8.15 -14.45 -2.98
N ALA A 110 7.61 -14.49 -1.77
CA ALA A 110 6.19 -14.22 -1.55
C ALA A 110 5.89 -12.73 -1.29
N SER A 111 4.90 -12.22 -2.02
CA SER A 111 4.42 -10.83 -1.93
C SER A 111 3.84 -10.41 -0.56
N TRP A 112 3.64 -11.35 0.35
CA TRP A 112 3.16 -11.12 1.72
C TRP A 112 4.26 -11.09 2.79
N ALA A 113 5.50 -11.45 2.44
CA ALA A 113 6.60 -11.57 3.40
C ALA A 113 7.08 -10.19 3.86
N GLY A 114 6.81 -9.84 5.12
CA GLY A 114 7.20 -8.57 5.74
C GLY A 114 8.62 -8.55 6.32
N GLY A 115 9.32 -9.68 6.28
CA GLY A 115 10.63 -9.94 6.89
C GLY A 115 10.56 -11.01 8.00
N GLU A 116 11.64 -11.17 8.77
CA GLU A 116 11.76 -12.19 9.81
C GLU A 116 10.65 -12.07 10.88
N THR A 117 10.26 -10.84 11.24
CA THR A 117 9.16 -10.57 12.17
C THR A 117 7.86 -10.14 11.48
N GLY A 118 7.87 -9.94 10.16
CA GLY A 118 6.71 -9.54 9.37
C GLY A 118 6.43 -8.04 9.33
N GLY A 119 7.29 -7.21 9.94
CA GLY A 119 7.07 -5.76 10.07
C GLY A 119 8.21 -4.89 9.53
N GLU A 120 9.32 -5.47 9.09
CA GLU A 120 10.54 -4.74 8.72
C GLU A 120 10.31 -3.82 7.53
N VAL A 121 9.56 -4.28 6.54
CA VAL A 121 9.16 -3.45 5.39
C VAL A 121 8.27 -2.29 5.84
N ILE A 122 7.34 -2.54 6.77
CA ILE A 122 6.44 -1.50 7.30
C ILE A 122 7.23 -0.45 8.07
N LYS A 123 8.18 -0.87 8.92
CA LYS A 123 9.05 0.04 9.68
C LYS A 123 9.95 0.90 8.78
N ARG A 124 10.49 0.32 7.70
CA ARG A 124 11.21 1.08 6.66
C ARG A 124 10.29 2.10 5.99
N PHE A 125 9.09 1.68 5.61
CA PHE A 125 8.10 2.56 5.01
C PHE A 125 7.72 3.74 5.93
N LEU A 126 7.35 3.47 7.18
CA LEU A 126 6.89 4.50 8.13
C LEU A 126 7.96 5.56 8.42
N ARG A 127 9.24 5.18 8.40
CA ARG A 127 10.36 6.11 8.58
C ARG A 127 10.43 7.19 7.50
N ASP A 128 10.16 6.81 6.25
CA ASP A 128 10.39 7.67 5.09
C ASP A 128 9.10 8.30 4.54
N ALA A 129 7.93 7.70 4.80
CA ALA A 129 6.67 8.07 4.16
C ALA A 129 6.27 9.54 4.37
N SER A 130 6.56 10.13 5.53
CA SER A 130 6.26 11.54 5.82
C SER A 130 6.96 12.52 4.86
N ASN A 131 8.15 12.16 4.33
CA ASN A 131 8.87 12.97 3.35
C ASN A 131 8.20 12.99 1.96
N HIS A 132 7.30 12.03 1.71
CA HIS A 132 6.58 11.86 0.45
C HIS A 132 5.10 12.26 0.55
N LEU A 133 4.70 12.93 1.64
CA LEU A 133 3.35 13.48 1.80
C LEU A 133 3.34 14.98 1.55
N THR A 134 2.25 15.48 0.96
CA THR A 134 1.97 16.92 0.99
C THR A 134 1.65 17.35 2.42
N LYS A 135 1.60 18.67 2.69
CA LYS A 135 1.28 19.21 4.03
C LYS A 135 -0.07 18.74 4.60
N LYS A 136 -1.00 18.33 3.73
CA LYS A 136 -2.32 17.79 4.12
C LYS A 136 -2.45 16.31 3.75
N GLY A 137 -1.34 15.68 3.40
CA GLY A 137 -1.30 14.31 2.91
C GLY A 137 -1.68 13.31 3.99
N SER A 138 -2.14 12.14 3.58
CA SER A 138 -2.46 11.04 4.48
C SER A 138 -1.99 9.71 3.92
N ILE A 139 -1.69 8.78 4.80
CA ILE A 139 -1.44 7.38 4.47
C ILE A 139 -2.72 6.61 4.78
N LEU A 140 -3.15 5.75 3.87
CA LEU A 140 -4.16 4.73 4.12
C LEU A 140 -3.49 3.36 4.05
N MET A 141 -3.46 2.65 5.17
CA MET A 141 -2.64 1.45 5.32
C MET A 141 -3.42 0.29 5.94
N ILE A 142 -3.11 -0.92 5.50
CA ILE A 142 -3.46 -2.16 6.19
C ILE A 142 -2.24 -2.70 6.93
N TYR A 143 -2.40 -3.18 8.15
CA TYR A 143 -1.42 -4.04 8.82
C TYR A 143 -2.10 -5.09 9.71
N SER A 144 -1.36 -6.14 10.09
CA SER A 144 -1.85 -7.22 10.96
C SER A 144 -1.36 -7.08 12.40
N SER A 145 -2.10 -7.62 13.36
CA SER A 145 -1.64 -7.83 14.75
C SER A 145 -0.38 -8.69 14.83
N LEU A 146 -0.06 -9.44 13.79
CA LEU A 146 1.14 -10.27 13.69
C LEU A 146 2.37 -9.53 13.15
N SER A 147 2.22 -8.27 12.72
CA SER A 147 3.31 -7.49 12.11
C SER A 147 4.41 -7.03 13.08
N GLY A 148 4.26 -7.28 14.39
CA GLY A 148 5.27 -6.87 15.38
C GLY A 148 5.49 -5.35 15.47
N LEU A 149 4.50 -4.55 15.07
CA LEU A 149 4.49 -3.10 15.23
C LEU A 149 4.12 -2.71 16.66
N SER A 150 4.75 -1.64 17.12
CA SER A 150 4.52 -0.99 18.40
C SER A 150 4.04 0.45 18.20
N ASP A 151 3.53 1.08 19.26
CA ASP A 151 3.13 2.49 19.21
C ASP A 151 4.29 3.40 18.77
N GLU A 152 5.53 3.02 19.08
CA GLU A 152 6.73 3.78 18.73
C GLU A 152 6.97 3.85 17.21
N ASP A 153 6.54 2.82 16.46
CA ASP A 153 6.70 2.78 15.00
C ASP A 153 5.81 3.83 14.30
N PHE A 154 4.75 4.28 14.97
CA PHE A 154 3.84 5.32 14.49
C PHE A 154 4.22 6.72 14.98
N ASN A 155 5.32 6.88 15.71
CA ASN A 155 5.79 8.19 16.15
C ASN A 155 6.00 9.13 14.95
N GLY A 156 5.53 10.38 15.08
CA GLY A 156 5.53 11.35 14.00
C GLY A 156 4.26 11.32 13.13
N TYR A 157 3.36 10.37 13.36
CA TYR A 157 2.04 10.33 12.73
C TYR A 157 0.91 10.51 13.75
N ARG A 158 -0.10 11.28 13.37
CA ARG A 158 -1.42 11.17 13.97
C ARG A 158 -2.07 9.89 13.43
N PHE A 159 -2.38 8.99 14.36
CA PHE A 159 -2.98 7.68 14.10
C PHE A 159 -4.50 7.73 14.23
N GLU A 160 -5.22 7.21 13.24
CA GLU A 160 -6.67 7.04 13.25
C GLU A 160 -7.03 5.61 12.81
N LEU A 161 -7.66 4.84 13.71
CA LEU A 161 -8.19 3.52 13.37
C LEU A 161 -9.52 3.68 12.62
N LEU A 162 -9.58 3.17 11.39
CA LEU A 162 -10.77 3.24 10.55
C LEU A 162 -11.65 2.00 10.65
N GLU A 163 -11.05 0.81 10.69
CA GLU A 163 -11.74 -0.48 10.86
C GLU A 163 -10.77 -1.53 11.43
N GLU A 164 -11.25 -2.37 12.34
CA GLU A 164 -10.57 -3.58 12.81
C GLU A 164 -11.40 -4.79 12.37
N ARG A 165 -10.74 -5.82 11.81
CA ARG A 165 -11.36 -7.10 11.46
C ARG A 165 -10.60 -8.27 12.04
N GLY A 166 -11.30 -9.21 12.66
CA GLY A 166 -10.73 -10.49 13.04
C GLY A 166 -10.73 -11.46 11.86
N LEU A 167 -9.57 -12.06 11.57
CA LEU A 167 -9.35 -13.07 10.55
C LEU A 167 -8.68 -14.27 11.18
N PHE A 168 -9.46 -15.30 11.51
CA PHE A 168 -9.00 -16.50 12.21
C PHE A 168 -8.17 -16.18 13.47
N PHE A 169 -6.85 -16.27 13.39
CA PHE A 169 -5.89 -16.08 14.48
C PHE A 169 -5.23 -14.70 14.48
N GLU A 170 -5.52 -13.85 13.49
CA GLU A 170 -5.00 -12.49 13.39
C GLU A 170 -6.12 -11.44 13.41
N LYS A 171 -5.72 -10.19 13.65
CA LYS A 171 -6.56 -9.01 13.42
C LYS A 171 -5.90 -8.16 12.35
N ILE A 172 -6.68 -7.71 11.39
CA ILE A 172 -6.26 -6.75 10.38
C ILE A 172 -6.83 -5.38 10.74
N PHE A 173 -5.99 -4.37 10.65
CA PHE A 173 -6.31 -2.98 10.95
C PHE A 173 -6.21 -2.15 9.68
N CYS A 174 -7.30 -1.45 9.34
CA CYS A 174 -7.29 -0.38 8.35
C CYS A 174 -7.13 0.95 9.10
N VAL A 175 -6.07 1.68 8.78
CA VAL A 175 -5.72 2.92 9.50
C VAL A 175 -5.45 4.05 8.55
N ARG A 176 -5.73 5.27 9.04
CA ARG A 176 -5.26 6.50 8.44
C ARG A 176 -4.15 7.08 9.30
N LEU A 177 -3.04 7.41 8.66
CA LEU A 177 -1.95 8.17 9.28
C LEU A 177 -1.85 9.54 8.61
N SER A 178 -1.49 10.56 9.37
CA SER A 178 -1.15 11.89 8.83
C SER A 178 0.05 12.45 9.58
N PRO A 179 0.90 13.27 8.96
CA PRO A 179 2.02 13.90 9.66
C PRO A 179 1.53 14.66 10.90
N SER A 180 2.23 14.50 12.03
CA SER A 180 1.90 15.19 13.30
C SER A 180 2.16 16.68 13.26
#